data_AF-A0A143XM64-F1
#
_entry.id   AF-A0A143XM64-F1
#
_cell.length_a   1.000
_cell.length_b   1.000
_cell.length_c   1.000
_cell.angle_alpha   90.00
_cell.angle_beta   90.00
_cell.angle_gamma   90.00
#
_symmetry.space_group_name_H-M   'P 1'
#
loop_
_entity.id
_entity.type
_entity.pdbx_description
1 polymer ?
#
loop_
_entity_poly.entity_id
_entity_poly.type
_entity_poly.pdbx_seq_one_letter_code
_entity_poly.pdbx_strand_id
1 'polypeptide(L)'
;MKTLREVADELCPYRLEDYDKTIYNMIDEACHNEWIDGFITGAQWREDNPVAADSASDPESDSIELCGLLWDTENLAIGGYEKDGRHYYTWDEAMEAARSVGKRLPTQYEWVALCDLGSTWDDELKGRWFGGNHDSDHKGSLFLPIAGLSSSKGLGYRTKMIGTSTSGYYWSSSPGYGSSNYAVNLYFRSGFVYPLNYFNRANGFSVRCVRDKE
;
A
#
# COMPACT_ATOMS: atom_id res chain seq x y z
N MET A 1 -3.37 -1.30 -36.59
CA MET A 1 -3.08 -1.72 -35.20
C MET A 1 -2.27 -0.62 -34.58
N LYS A 2 -2.60 -0.20 -33.36
CA LYS A 2 -1.76 0.76 -32.63
C LYS A 2 -0.51 0.03 -32.13
N THR A 3 0.62 0.70 -32.16
CA THR A 3 1.87 0.24 -31.52
C THR A 3 1.73 0.32 -30.00
N LEU A 4 2.53 -0.45 -29.25
CA LEU A 4 2.54 -0.40 -27.78
C LEU A 4 2.80 1.03 -27.25
N ARG A 5 3.60 1.81 -27.96
CA ARG A 5 3.85 3.21 -27.63
C ARG A 5 2.63 4.09 -27.87
N GLU A 6 1.92 3.94 -28.99
CA GLU A 6 0.67 4.67 -29.25
C GLU A 6 -0.42 4.33 -28.22
N VAL A 7 -0.45 3.09 -27.72
CA VAL A 7 -1.35 2.70 -26.61
C VAL A 7 -0.90 3.32 -25.29
N ALA A 8 0.40 3.31 -25.00
CA ALA A 8 0.95 3.95 -23.79
C ALA A 8 0.67 5.46 -23.80
N ASP A 9 0.87 6.14 -24.92
CA ASP A 9 0.63 7.58 -25.08
C ASP A 9 -0.85 7.96 -24.85
N GLU A 10 -1.78 7.08 -25.22
CA GLU A 10 -3.21 7.29 -24.97
C GLU A 10 -3.63 7.06 -23.51
N LEU A 11 -2.92 6.16 -22.80
CA LEU A 11 -3.22 5.79 -21.42
C LEU A 11 -2.40 6.58 -20.38
N CYS A 12 -1.36 7.28 -20.80
CA CYS A 12 -0.49 8.02 -19.91
C CYS A 12 -1.27 9.12 -19.17
N PRO A 13 -1.33 9.10 -17.83
CA PRO A 13 -2.13 10.05 -17.04
C PRO A 13 -1.58 11.48 -17.07
N TYR A 14 -0.35 11.66 -17.56
CA TYR A 14 0.31 12.95 -17.70
C TYR A 14 0.35 13.36 -19.18
N ARG A 15 -0.77 13.87 -19.71
CA ARG A 15 -0.83 14.35 -21.10
C ARG A 15 -0.23 15.75 -21.19
N LEU A 16 0.77 15.92 -22.06
CA LEU A 16 1.47 17.20 -22.26
C LEU A 16 0.58 18.33 -22.81
N GLU A 17 -0.66 18.03 -23.21
CA GLU A 17 -1.61 18.98 -23.82
C GLU A 17 -2.27 19.94 -22.80
N ASP A 18 -2.27 19.61 -21.50
CA ASP A 18 -3.07 20.31 -20.48
C ASP A 18 -2.32 21.39 -19.64
N TYR A 19 -1.06 21.73 -19.95
CA TYR A 19 -0.24 22.58 -19.06
C TYR A 19 0.46 23.79 -19.74
N ASP A 20 0.49 24.92 -19.03
CA ASP A 20 1.06 26.21 -19.46
C ASP A 20 2.59 26.25 -19.34
N LYS A 21 3.25 26.81 -20.35
CA LYS A 21 4.67 26.61 -20.67
C LYS A 21 5.55 27.64 -19.97
N THR A 22 6.59 27.21 -19.24
CA THR A 22 7.99 27.63 -19.51
C THR A 22 9.09 27.11 -18.58
N ILE A 23 8.83 26.43 -17.44
CA ILE A 23 9.91 25.86 -16.60
C ILE A 23 9.63 24.40 -16.16
N TYR A 24 8.37 23.95 -16.14
CA TYR A 24 7.97 22.60 -15.74
C TYR A 24 8.15 21.51 -16.82
N ASN A 25 8.24 21.91 -18.10
CA ASN A 25 8.12 20.98 -19.23
C ASN A 25 9.21 19.90 -19.34
N MET A 26 10.45 20.15 -18.89
CA MET A 26 11.53 19.16 -19.07
C MET A 26 11.50 18.03 -18.03
N ILE A 27 11.07 18.33 -16.80
CA ILE A 27 10.90 17.31 -15.75
C ILE A 27 9.65 16.49 -16.06
N ASP A 28 8.58 17.14 -16.52
CA ASP A 28 7.33 16.47 -16.86
C ASP A 28 7.46 15.60 -18.13
N GLU A 29 8.23 16.03 -19.14
CA GLU A 29 8.57 15.22 -20.30
C GLU A 29 9.42 14.00 -19.92
N ALA A 30 10.34 14.15 -18.95
CA ALA A 30 11.12 13.02 -18.44
C ALA A 30 10.24 12.01 -17.71
N CYS A 31 9.36 12.47 -16.81
CA CYS A 31 8.40 11.60 -16.10
C CYS A 31 7.40 10.92 -17.05
N HIS A 32 6.93 11.63 -18.08
CA HIS A 32 6.07 11.08 -19.12
C HIS A 32 6.77 9.96 -19.90
N ASN A 33 8.02 10.18 -20.32
CA ASN A 33 8.80 9.18 -21.02
C ASN A 33 9.17 7.99 -20.13
N GLU A 34 9.51 8.21 -18.85
CA GLU A 34 9.77 7.12 -17.89
C GLU A 34 8.53 6.24 -17.68
N TRP A 35 7.34 6.84 -17.62
CA TRP A 35 6.09 6.08 -17.51
C TRP A 35 5.83 5.23 -18.76
N ILE A 36 6.02 5.81 -19.95
CA ILE A 36 5.85 5.10 -21.23
C ILE A 36 6.84 3.93 -21.33
N ASP A 37 8.11 4.17 -21.00
CA ASP A 37 9.15 3.15 -21.07
C ASP A 37 8.87 2.02 -20.04
N GLY A 38 8.39 2.37 -18.84
CA GLY A 38 7.94 1.41 -17.84
C GLY A 38 6.74 0.57 -18.30
N PHE A 39 5.74 1.19 -18.93
CA PHE A 39 4.58 0.51 -19.50
C PHE A 39 4.97 -0.48 -20.59
N ILE A 40 5.81 -0.04 -21.54
CA ILE A 40 6.29 -0.88 -22.65
C ILE A 40 7.12 -2.05 -22.11
N THR A 41 8.03 -1.79 -21.18
CA THR A 41 8.88 -2.83 -20.55
C THR A 41 8.02 -3.88 -19.84
N GLY A 42 7.00 -3.46 -19.09
CA GLY A 42 6.09 -4.37 -18.40
C GLY A 42 5.18 -5.17 -19.35
N ALA A 43 4.81 -4.59 -20.51
CA ALA A 43 4.07 -5.30 -21.55
C ALA A 43 4.93 -6.37 -22.23
N GLN A 44 6.15 -6.02 -22.63
CA GLN A 44 7.11 -6.94 -23.25
C GLN A 44 7.50 -8.08 -22.29
N TRP A 45 7.73 -7.77 -21.01
CA TRP A 45 8.02 -8.79 -20.01
C TRP A 45 6.90 -9.84 -19.90
N ARG A 46 5.63 -9.44 -20.03
CA ARG A 46 4.48 -10.36 -20.01
C ARG A 46 4.41 -11.25 -21.25
N GLU A 47 4.80 -10.74 -22.41
CA GLU A 47 4.92 -11.55 -23.64
C GLU A 47 6.08 -12.55 -23.55
N ASP A 48 7.21 -12.13 -22.99
CA ASP A 48 8.41 -12.95 -22.82
C ASP A 48 8.30 -13.99 -21.69
N ASN A 49 7.35 -13.82 -20.76
CA ASN A 49 7.12 -14.71 -19.61
C ASN A 49 5.66 -15.19 -19.53
N PRO A 50 5.21 -16.05 -20.46
CA PRO A 50 3.79 -16.43 -20.63
C PRO A 50 3.19 -17.19 -19.43
N VAL A 51 4.01 -17.76 -18.55
CA VAL A 51 3.53 -18.42 -17.31
C VAL A 51 3.02 -17.39 -16.28
N ALA A 52 3.38 -16.11 -16.44
CA ALA A 52 2.81 -14.98 -15.69
C ALA A 52 1.63 -14.30 -16.43
N ALA A 53 1.35 -14.67 -17.69
CA ALA A 53 0.27 -14.11 -18.49
C ALA A 53 -1.06 -14.88 -18.30
N ASP A 54 -1.00 -16.18 -17.95
CA ASP A 54 -2.17 -16.97 -17.50
C ASP A 54 -2.55 -16.67 -16.04
N SER A 55 -1.75 -15.88 -15.32
CA SER A 55 -2.14 -15.19 -14.10
C SER A 55 -2.44 -13.72 -14.40
N ALA A 56 -3.26 -13.46 -15.43
CA ALA A 56 -4.10 -12.27 -15.38
C ALA A 56 -5.06 -12.48 -14.21
N SER A 57 -4.59 -12.21 -12.98
CA SER A 57 -5.48 -12.04 -11.85
C SER A 57 -6.42 -10.93 -12.26
N ASP A 58 -7.68 -11.30 -12.37
CA ASP A 58 -8.77 -10.36 -12.39
C ASP A 58 -8.47 -9.27 -11.33
N PRO A 59 -8.39 -7.98 -11.68
CA PRO A 59 -8.04 -6.93 -10.71
C PRO A 59 -9.06 -6.79 -9.56
N GLU A 60 -10.18 -7.54 -9.62
CA GLU A 60 -11.10 -7.82 -8.51
C GLU A 60 -10.72 -9.04 -7.64
N SER A 61 -10.03 -10.04 -8.19
CA SER A 61 -9.69 -11.33 -7.54
C SER A 61 -8.61 -11.24 -6.45
N ASP A 62 -7.81 -10.18 -6.41
CA ASP A 62 -6.76 -10.00 -5.38
C ASP A 62 -7.24 -9.12 -4.21
N SER A 63 -8.55 -8.89 -4.11
CA SER A 63 -9.15 -8.11 -3.04
C SER A 63 -10.15 -8.90 -2.23
N ILE A 64 -10.28 -8.54 -0.96
CA ILE A 64 -11.20 -9.17 -0.04
C ILE A 64 -12.23 -8.16 0.45
N GLU A 65 -13.52 -8.51 0.32
CA GLU A 65 -14.61 -7.65 0.75
C GLU A 65 -14.85 -7.80 2.25
N LEU A 66 -14.56 -6.74 3.00
CA LEU A 66 -14.81 -6.66 4.44
C LEU A 66 -15.27 -5.25 4.80
N CYS A 67 -16.33 -5.16 5.61
CA CYS A 67 -16.92 -3.89 6.02
C CYS A 67 -17.38 -2.99 4.84
N GLY A 68 -17.79 -3.58 3.72
CA GLY A 68 -18.22 -2.84 2.52
C GLY A 68 -17.08 -2.21 1.71
N LEU A 69 -15.84 -2.63 1.97
CA LEU A 69 -14.63 -2.17 1.28
C LEU A 69 -13.91 -3.34 0.62
N LEU A 70 -13.25 -3.08 -0.50
CA LEU A 70 -12.33 -4.00 -1.15
C LEU A 70 -10.93 -3.77 -0.60
N TRP A 71 -10.44 -4.69 0.23
CA TRP A 71 -9.10 -4.65 0.82
C TRP A 71 -8.11 -5.38 -0.07
N ASP A 72 -6.96 -4.78 -0.35
CA ASP A 72 -5.88 -5.51 -1.02
C ASP A 72 -5.40 -6.68 -0.16
N THR A 73 -5.07 -7.82 -0.79
CA THR A 73 -4.49 -8.99 -0.09
C THR A 73 -2.98 -8.90 0.10
N GLU A 74 -2.33 -7.93 -0.55
CA GLU A 74 -0.91 -7.61 -0.38
C GLU A 74 -0.63 -6.19 0.12
N ASN A 75 0.56 -5.99 0.71
CA ASN A 75 1.03 -4.66 1.08
C ASN A 75 1.46 -3.88 -0.17
N LEU A 76 1.29 -2.57 -0.17
CA LEU A 76 1.80 -1.72 -1.23
C LEU A 76 3.33 -1.79 -1.30
N ALA A 77 3.87 -2.03 -2.50
CA ALA A 77 5.30 -2.20 -2.76
C ALA A 77 5.92 -1.11 -3.66
N ILE A 78 5.15 -0.07 -4.02
CA ILE A 78 5.64 1.02 -4.88
C ILE A 78 6.04 2.22 -4.03
N GLY A 79 7.26 2.72 -4.19
CA GLY A 79 7.82 3.82 -3.41
C GLY A 79 8.31 3.40 -2.01
N GLY A 80 8.51 4.37 -1.11
CA GLY A 80 8.94 4.11 0.26
C GLY A 80 10.40 3.67 0.39
N TYR A 81 10.78 3.19 1.57
CA TYR A 81 12.11 2.61 1.82
C TYR A 81 12.01 1.12 1.91
N GLU A 82 12.77 0.43 1.06
CA GLU A 82 12.81 -1.02 1.04
C GLU A 82 13.93 -1.54 1.94
N LYS A 83 13.59 -2.54 2.76
CA LYS A 83 14.56 -3.34 3.51
C LYS A 83 14.01 -4.72 3.79
N ASP A 84 14.82 -5.74 3.55
CA ASP A 84 14.46 -7.15 3.76
C ASP A 84 13.16 -7.52 2.99
N GLY A 85 13.00 -6.98 1.78
CA GLY A 85 11.81 -7.16 0.93
C GLY A 85 10.54 -6.46 1.43
N ARG A 86 10.66 -5.52 2.39
CA ARG A 86 9.53 -4.78 2.97
C ARG A 86 9.66 -3.30 2.68
N HIS A 87 8.55 -2.70 2.25
CA HIS A 87 8.45 -1.27 2.03
C HIS A 87 7.90 -0.56 3.27
N TYR A 88 8.59 0.50 3.68
CA TYR A 88 8.23 1.35 4.81
C TYR A 88 8.03 2.79 4.36
N TYR A 89 6.87 3.34 4.71
CA TYR A 89 6.42 4.66 4.29
C TYR A 89 6.23 5.55 5.50
N THR A 90 6.77 6.77 5.45
CA THR A 90 6.24 7.85 6.29
C THR A 90 4.77 8.08 5.95
N TRP A 91 4.03 8.75 6.84
CA TRP A 91 2.60 8.93 6.62
C TRP A 91 2.28 9.67 5.32
N ASP A 92 3.05 10.73 5.01
CA ASP A 92 2.87 11.50 3.78
C ASP A 92 3.26 10.68 2.53
N GLU A 93 4.38 9.93 2.59
CA GLU A 93 4.75 8.99 1.51
C GLU A 93 3.68 7.91 1.29
N ALA A 94 3.04 7.41 2.36
CA ALA A 94 2.02 6.39 2.26
C ALA A 94 0.78 6.90 1.52
N MET A 95 0.32 8.10 1.88
CA MET A 95 -0.81 8.76 1.24
C MET A 95 -0.57 8.98 -0.25
N GLU A 96 0.61 9.49 -0.61
CA GLU A 96 0.98 9.73 -2.02
C GLU A 96 1.17 8.42 -2.79
N ALA A 97 1.83 7.42 -2.20
CA ALA A 97 2.02 6.12 -2.84
C ALA A 97 0.68 5.43 -3.14
N ALA A 98 -0.26 5.42 -2.20
CA ALA A 98 -1.60 4.86 -2.43
C ALA A 98 -2.37 5.64 -3.52
N ARG A 99 -2.30 6.98 -3.49
CA ARG A 99 -2.93 7.84 -4.50
C ARG A 99 -2.38 7.56 -5.90
N SER A 100 -1.07 7.37 -6.02
CA SER A 100 -0.39 7.13 -7.31
C SER A 100 -0.86 5.86 -8.02
N VAL A 101 -1.39 4.89 -7.27
CA VAL A 101 -1.95 3.64 -7.79
C VAL A 101 -3.49 3.65 -7.82
N GLY A 102 -4.12 4.83 -7.67
CA GLY A 102 -5.57 4.98 -7.70
C GLY A 102 -6.30 4.37 -6.50
N LYS A 103 -5.61 4.21 -5.36
CA LYS A 103 -6.18 3.65 -4.12
C LYS A 103 -6.09 4.64 -2.96
N ARG A 104 -6.59 4.24 -1.79
CA ARG A 104 -6.47 5.02 -0.55
C ARG A 104 -6.08 4.15 0.63
N LEU A 105 -5.54 4.80 1.66
CA LEU A 105 -5.39 4.17 2.97
C LEU A 105 -6.76 4.03 3.64
N PRO A 106 -6.96 2.98 4.46
CA PRO A 106 -8.11 2.89 5.35
C PRO A 106 -8.16 4.08 6.30
N THR A 107 -9.34 4.55 6.64
CA THR A 107 -9.54 5.51 7.72
C THR A 107 -9.38 4.83 9.08
N GLN A 108 -9.26 5.62 10.14
CA GLN A 108 -9.25 5.08 11.50
C GLN A 108 -10.53 4.27 11.83
N TYR A 109 -11.68 4.67 11.29
CA TYR A 109 -12.96 4.00 11.54
C TYR A 109 -13.06 2.67 10.80
N GLU A 110 -12.45 2.58 9.62
CA GLU A 110 -12.39 1.35 8.83
C GLU A 110 -11.46 0.32 9.49
N TRP A 111 -10.36 0.77 10.12
CA TRP A 111 -9.55 -0.11 10.96
C TRP A 111 -10.30 -0.62 12.20
N VAL A 112 -11.09 0.24 12.86
CA VAL A 112 -11.94 -0.17 13.99
C VAL A 112 -12.95 -1.21 13.53
N ALA A 113 -13.69 -0.92 12.44
CA ALA A 113 -14.68 -1.83 11.90
C ALA A 113 -14.08 -3.19 11.54
N LEU A 114 -12.90 -3.22 10.90
CA LEU A 114 -12.19 -4.47 10.61
C LEU A 114 -11.84 -5.25 11.90
N CYS A 115 -11.35 -4.56 12.94
CA CYS A 115 -11.00 -5.21 14.20
C CYS A 115 -12.22 -5.74 14.96
N ASP A 116 -13.36 -5.06 14.86
CA ASP A 116 -14.63 -5.47 15.48
C ASP A 116 -15.19 -6.76 14.87
N LEU A 117 -14.74 -7.16 13.68
CA LEU A 117 -15.07 -8.47 13.09
C LEU A 117 -14.37 -9.65 13.77
N GLY A 118 -13.43 -9.40 14.68
CA GLY A 118 -12.61 -10.45 15.30
C GLY A 118 -11.34 -10.75 14.51
N SER A 119 -10.37 -11.39 15.20
CA SER A 119 -9.09 -11.75 14.60
C SER A 119 -8.36 -12.86 15.36
N THR A 120 -7.55 -13.63 14.65
CA THR A 120 -6.68 -14.68 15.21
C THR A 120 -5.23 -14.45 14.79
N TRP A 121 -4.31 -14.70 15.71
CA TRP A 121 -2.88 -14.65 15.41
C TRP A 121 -2.42 -15.94 14.72
N ASP A 122 -1.58 -15.80 13.70
CA ASP A 122 -0.97 -16.90 12.97
C ASP A 122 0.53 -16.96 13.31
N ASP A 123 0.92 -18.00 14.04
CA ASP A 123 2.31 -18.20 14.47
C ASP A 123 3.22 -18.69 13.34
N GLU A 124 2.69 -19.33 12.31
CA GLU A 124 3.49 -19.84 11.19
C GLU A 124 3.80 -18.72 10.21
N LEU A 125 2.76 -17.96 9.83
CA LEU A 125 2.88 -16.83 8.89
C LEU A 125 3.34 -15.53 9.56
N LYS A 126 3.43 -15.50 10.90
CA LYS A 126 3.83 -14.33 11.68
C LYS A 126 2.98 -13.10 11.35
N GLY A 127 1.68 -13.22 11.55
CA GLY A 127 0.73 -12.15 11.30
C GLY A 127 -0.61 -12.40 11.94
N ARG A 128 -1.63 -11.67 11.50
CA ARG A 128 -2.97 -11.75 12.06
C ARG A 128 -4.01 -11.78 10.95
N TRP A 129 -4.95 -12.71 11.07
CA TRP A 129 -6.15 -12.81 10.24
C TRP A 129 -7.28 -11.99 10.85
N PHE A 130 -8.02 -11.23 10.04
CA PHE A 130 -9.14 -10.38 10.45
C PHE A 130 -10.40 -10.70 9.66
N GLY A 131 -11.56 -10.71 10.33
CA GLY A 131 -12.86 -10.97 9.71
C GLY A 131 -12.99 -12.37 9.11
N GLY A 132 -14.11 -12.66 8.45
CA GLY A 132 -14.37 -13.98 7.85
C GLY A 132 -14.16 -15.15 8.81
N ASN A 133 -13.68 -16.28 8.28
CA ASN A 133 -13.32 -17.48 9.04
C ASN A 133 -11.89 -17.41 9.61
N HIS A 134 -11.54 -16.31 10.30
CA HIS A 134 -10.16 -16.01 10.72
C HIS A 134 -9.51 -17.05 11.65
N ASP A 135 -10.27 -17.97 12.24
CA ASP A 135 -9.82 -18.98 13.18
C ASP A 135 -9.80 -20.42 12.61
N SER A 136 -10.13 -20.60 11.32
CA SER A 136 -10.25 -21.91 10.70
C SER A 136 -9.67 -21.94 9.27
N ASP A 137 -10.50 -21.89 8.23
CA ASP A 137 -10.05 -22.00 6.84
C ASP A 137 -9.66 -20.65 6.21
N HIS A 138 -9.73 -19.57 6.99
CA HIS A 138 -9.37 -18.19 6.64
C HIS A 138 -10.12 -17.62 5.42
N LYS A 139 -11.17 -18.30 4.95
CA LYS A 139 -11.98 -17.79 3.85
C LYS A 139 -12.65 -16.49 4.25
N GLY A 140 -12.60 -15.51 3.35
CA GLY A 140 -13.12 -14.17 3.63
C GLY A 140 -12.35 -13.42 4.71
N SER A 141 -11.14 -13.88 5.11
CA SER A 141 -10.32 -13.23 6.14
C SER A 141 -9.15 -12.46 5.51
N LEU A 142 -8.87 -11.25 6.02
CA LEU A 142 -7.73 -10.45 5.60
C LEU A 142 -6.50 -10.80 6.46
N PHE A 143 -5.40 -11.18 5.83
CA PHE A 143 -4.13 -11.36 6.52
C PHE A 143 -3.29 -10.09 6.53
N LEU A 144 -2.78 -9.72 7.71
CA LEU A 144 -1.78 -8.67 7.87
C LEU A 144 -0.50 -9.26 8.48
N PRO A 145 0.62 -9.31 7.74
CA PRO A 145 1.91 -9.76 8.27
C PRO A 145 2.51 -8.74 9.24
N ILE A 146 3.36 -9.20 10.17
CA ILE A 146 4.19 -8.27 10.96
C ILE A 146 5.37 -7.76 10.14
N ALA A 147 5.50 -6.43 10.12
CA ALA A 147 6.64 -5.75 9.51
C ALA A 147 7.49 -4.98 10.53
N GLY A 148 6.99 -4.74 11.73
CA GLY A 148 7.59 -3.77 12.66
C GLY A 148 7.48 -2.35 12.11
N LEU A 149 8.37 -1.49 12.59
CA LEU A 149 8.48 -0.11 12.12
C LEU A 149 9.92 0.30 11.88
N SER A 150 10.05 1.28 11.00
CA SER A 150 11.27 2.02 10.74
C SER A 150 11.26 3.32 11.54
N SER A 151 12.13 3.45 12.55
CA SER A 151 12.28 4.69 13.29
C SER A 151 13.16 5.65 12.49
N SER A 152 12.56 6.77 12.10
CA SER A 152 13.13 7.91 11.38
C SER A 152 13.53 7.68 9.92
N LYS A 153 12.67 8.11 9.00
CA LYS A 153 13.12 8.74 7.76
C LYS A 153 13.17 10.26 7.98
N GLY A 154 14.26 10.91 7.60
CA GLY A 154 14.35 12.39 7.57
C GLY A 154 15.08 13.09 8.72
N LEU A 155 15.78 12.37 9.62
CA LEU A 155 16.58 12.98 10.70
C LEU A 155 18.10 12.77 10.56
N GLY A 156 18.59 12.28 9.42
CA GLY A 156 20.03 12.11 9.16
C GLY A 156 20.73 10.99 9.98
N TYR A 157 20.00 10.21 10.77
CA TYR A 157 20.50 9.04 11.49
C TYR A 157 20.20 7.74 10.77
N ARG A 158 20.93 6.67 11.12
CA ARG A 158 20.65 5.31 10.62
C ARG A 158 19.23 4.89 11.03
N THR A 159 18.40 4.60 10.04
CA THR A 159 17.09 3.97 10.21
C THR A 159 17.20 2.71 11.07
N LYS A 160 16.58 2.72 12.24
CA LYS A 160 16.52 1.56 13.14
C LYS A 160 15.18 0.84 12.97
N MET A 161 15.24 -0.47 12.78
CA MET A 161 14.06 -1.31 12.73
C MET A 161 13.67 -1.76 14.13
N ILE A 162 12.38 -1.60 14.46
CA ILE A 162 11.82 -1.92 15.77
C ILE A 162 10.65 -2.88 15.59
N GLY A 163 10.67 -4.00 16.30
CA GLY A 163 9.52 -4.92 16.37
C GLY A 163 9.24 -5.73 15.11
N THR A 164 10.20 -5.87 14.19
CA THR A 164 10.06 -6.59 12.90
C THR A 164 9.65 -8.06 13.01
N SER A 165 9.81 -8.65 14.19
CA SER A 165 9.42 -10.03 14.54
C SER A 165 8.29 -10.12 15.57
N THR A 166 7.72 -8.99 16.02
CA THR A 166 6.78 -8.97 17.15
C THR A 166 5.57 -8.08 16.97
N SER A 167 5.49 -7.25 15.92
CA SER A 167 4.44 -6.23 15.80
C SER A 167 4.11 -5.87 14.36
N GLY A 168 2.82 -5.73 14.06
CA GLY A 168 2.35 -5.11 12.82
C GLY A 168 1.99 -3.65 13.05
N TYR A 169 2.36 -2.78 12.12
CA TYR A 169 2.00 -1.37 12.09
C TYR A 169 1.55 -0.98 10.69
N TYR A 170 0.37 -0.40 10.60
CA TYR A 170 -0.27 -0.03 9.34
C TYR A 170 -0.85 1.37 9.42
N TRP A 171 -0.48 2.25 8.49
CA TRP A 171 -1.02 3.61 8.48
C TRP A 171 -2.52 3.63 8.19
N SER A 172 -3.20 4.59 8.80
CA SER A 172 -4.52 5.05 8.36
C SER A 172 -4.38 6.40 7.64
N SER A 173 -5.40 6.80 6.88
CA SER A 173 -5.51 8.15 6.30
C SER A 173 -5.89 9.22 7.32
N SER A 174 -6.12 8.87 8.59
CA SER A 174 -6.61 9.80 9.60
C SER A 174 -5.46 10.51 10.32
N PRO A 175 -5.49 11.86 10.41
CA PRO A 175 -4.51 12.61 11.19
C PRO A 175 -4.63 12.30 12.69
N GLY A 176 -3.53 12.48 13.43
CA GLY A 176 -3.54 12.34 14.89
C GLY A 176 -4.30 13.48 15.56
N TYR A 177 -4.96 13.19 16.68
CA TYR A 177 -5.66 14.22 17.45
C TYR A 177 -4.70 15.24 18.06
N GLY A 178 -4.97 16.53 17.84
CA GLY A 178 -4.32 17.64 18.54
C GLY A 178 -2.87 17.94 18.13
N SER A 179 -2.31 17.28 17.11
CA SER A 179 -0.96 17.57 16.62
C SER A 179 -0.76 17.15 15.17
N SER A 180 -0.18 18.05 14.37
CA SER A 180 0.23 17.77 12.99
C SER A 180 1.36 16.76 12.86
N ASN A 181 2.06 16.43 13.96
CA ASN A 181 3.22 15.54 13.94
C ASN A 181 2.85 14.05 14.03
N TYR A 182 1.60 13.74 14.39
CA TYR A 182 1.14 12.37 14.60
C TYR A 182 0.07 11.98 13.60
N ALA A 183 -0.03 10.69 13.33
CA ALA A 183 -1.08 10.08 12.55
C ALA A 183 -1.56 8.78 13.20
N VAL A 184 -2.80 8.40 12.87
CA VAL A 184 -3.41 7.18 13.38
C VAL A 184 -2.90 5.97 12.60
N ASN A 185 -2.63 4.88 13.31
CA ASN A 185 -2.27 3.58 12.75
C ASN A 185 -3.01 2.44 13.46
N LEU A 186 -3.17 1.34 12.74
CA LEU A 186 -3.43 0.03 13.32
C LEU A 186 -2.12 -0.54 13.87
N TYR A 187 -2.18 -1.05 15.09
CA TYR A 187 -1.08 -1.75 15.74
C TYR A 187 -1.56 -3.07 16.33
N PHE A 188 -0.82 -4.16 16.10
CA PHE A 188 -1.13 -5.44 16.71
C PHE A 188 0.10 -6.25 17.09
N ARG A 189 -0.10 -7.17 18.01
CA ARG A 189 0.83 -8.23 18.42
C ARG A 189 0.07 -9.56 18.50
N SER A 190 0.75 -10.63 18.87
CA SER A 190 0.12 -11.94 19.07
C SER A 190 -1.02 -11.89 20.11
N GLY A 191 -0.82 -11.18 21.22
CA GLY A 191 -1.79 -11.14 22.32
C GLY A 191 -2.90 -10.09 22.21
N PHE A 192 -2.80 -9.10 21.32
CA PHE A 192 -3.80 -8.03 21.24
C PHE A 192 -3.75 -7.26 19.91
N VAL A 193 -4.81 -6.50 19.68
CA VAL A 193 -4.92 -5.51 18.60
C VAL A 193 -5.36 -4.16 19.17
N TYR A 194 -4.75 -3.08 18.69
CA TYR A 194 -5.14 -1.70 18.94
C TYR A 194 -5.48 -1.04 17.60
N PRO A 195 -6.77 -0.88 17.26
CA PRO A 195 -7.18 -0.26 15.99
C PRO A 195 -6.83 1.23 15.91
N LEU A 196 -6.70 1.89 17.06
CA LEU A 196 -6.46 3.33 17.18
C LEU A 196 -5.21 3.60 18.00
N ASN A 197 -4.06 3.57 17.34
CA ASN A 197 -2.78 3.91 17.93
C ASN A 197 -2.20 5.16 17.24
N TYR A 198 -1.29 5.87 17.91
CA TYR A 198 -0.77 7.16 17.44
C TYR A 198 0.75 7.13 17.38
N PHE A 199 1.31 7.46 16.23
CA PHE A 199 2.76 7.52 16.05
C PHE A 199 3.17 8.75 15.24
N ASN A 200 4.44 9.14 15.42
CA ASN A 200 5.02 10.24 14.66
C ASN A 200 5.03 9.88 13.17
N ARG A 201 4.56 10.81 12.32
CA ARG A 201 4.42 10.65 10.87
C ARG A 201 5.73 10.37 10.14
N ALA A 202 6.86 10.70 10.75
CA ALA A 202 8.21 10.41 10.24
C ALA A 202 8.66 8.95 10.43
N ASN A 203 7.88 8.11 11.12
CA ASN A 203 8.13 6.67 11.18
C ASN A 203 7.67 5.99 9.89
N GLY A 204 8.38 4.95 9.50
CA GLY A 204 8.03 4.14 8.35
C GLY A 204 7.19 2.92 8.76
N PHE A 205 5.98 2.79 8.24
CA PHE A 205 5.11 1.61 8.42
C PHE A 205 4.76 0.96 7.08
N SER A 206 4.20 -0.25 7.14
CA SER A 206 3.59 -0.90 5.97
C SER A 206 2.27 -0.22 5.60
N VAL A 207 1.89 -0.37 4.32
CA VAL A 207 0.68 0.21 3.76
C VAL A 207 -0.19 -0.92 3.22
N ARG A 208 -1.44 -0.92 3.65
CA ARG A 208 -2.51 -1.79 3.16
C ARG A 208 -3.57 -0.88 2.57
N CYS A 209 -3.87 -1.05 1.28
CA CYS A 209 -4.81 -0.17 0.59
C CYS A 209 -6.23 -0.75 0.58
N VAL A 210 -7.20 0.15 0.43
CA VAL A 210 -8.62 -0.17 0.23
C VAL A 210 -9.18 0.63 -0.95
N ARG A 211 -10.30 0.13 -1.49
CA ARG A 211 -11.16 0.81 -2.45
C ARG A 211 -12.62 0.68 -2.03
N ASP A 212 -13.41 1.69 -2.38
CA ASP A 212 -14.85 1.60 -2.25
C ASP A 212 -15.40 0.66 -3.34
N LYS A 213 -16.51 -0.01 -3.02
CA LYS A 213 -17.22 -0.85 -3.98
C LYS A 213 -17.97 0.06 -4.97
N GLU A 214 -17.81 -0.18 -6.26
CA GLU A 214 -18.59 0.51 -7.31
C GLU A 214 -20.07 0.14 -7.29
#